data_AF-A0A4U9EPM0-F1
#
_entry.id   AF-A0A4U9EPM0-F1
#
_cell.length_a   1.000
_cell.length_b   1.000
_cell.length_c   1.000
_cell.angle_alpha   90.00
_cell.angle_beta   90.00
_cell.angle_gamma   90.00
#
_symmetry.space_group_name_H-M   'P 1'
#
loop_
_entity.id
_entity.type
_entity.pdbx_description
1 polymer ?
#
loop_
_entity_poly.entity_id
_entity_poly.type
_entity_poly.pdbx_seq_one_letter_code
_entity_poly.pdbx_strand_id
1 'polypeptide(L)'
;MNTSYIRTGPRMHDMKKTQRSEKKLVGSPRAENPIGNPELPGVTSSGGKNWAMYMATEFNTTLTLAYVFARSASVVDAEVIPPRRLMTFTFAHQIAHFNDTIGHRPDHAAWTGENAVVTIWFGINDLSIALGKQGQDEKPRASIRRMFELTEILYEIGHSKFYFH
;
A
#
# COMPACT_ATOMS: atom_id res chain seq x y z
N MET A 1 -18.78 2.65 -4.97
CA MET A 1 -18.51 3.36 -6.25
C MET A 1 -17.38 2.63 -6.98
N ASN A 2 -17.47 2.40 -8.30
CA ASN A 2 -16.69 1.38 -9.05
C ASN A 2 -15.61 2.00 -9.97
N THR A 3 -14.64 2.69 -9.37
CA THR A 3 -13.56 3.40 -10.10
C THR A 3 -12.25 2.65 -9.94
N SER A 4 -11.42 2.62 -10.98
CA SER A 4 -10.02 2.18 -10.91
C SER A 4 -9.09 3.28 -11.39
N TYR A 5 -7.95 3.46 -10.72
CA TYR A 5 -6.93 4.39 -11.19
C TYR A 5 -6.11 3.77 -12.31
N ILE A 6 -6.07 4.44 -13.47
CA ILE A 6 -5.10 4.12 -14.50
C ILE A 6 -3.98 5.16 -14.40
N ARG A 7 -2.77 4.61 -14.32
CA ARG A 7 -1.52 5.34 -14.19
C ARG A 7 -1.21 6.06 -15.50
N THR A 8 -1.17 7.39 -15.47
CA THR A 8 -0.75 8.19 -16.65
C THR A 8 0.58 8.92 -16.47
N GLY A 9 1.21 8.82 -15.29
CA GLY A 9 2.53 9.43 -15.01
C GLY A 9 3.11 9.01 -13.65
N PRO A 10 4.26 9.58 -13.24
CA PRO A 10 4.97 9.23 -12.01
C PRO A 10 4.44 9.90 -10.73
N ARG A 11 3.54 10.89 -10.81
CA ARG A 11 3.06 11.68 -9.66
C ARG A 11 1.62 11.32 -9.26
N MET A 12 1.23 11.68 -8.04
CA MET A 12 -0.11 11.45 -7.51
C MET A 12 -1.22 12.07 -8.36
N HIS A 13 -1.05 13.31 -8.79
CA HIS A 13 -1.99 13.99 -9.71
C HIS A 13 -1.97 13.44 -11.13
N ASP A 14 -0.99 12.60 -11.49
CA ASP A 14 -0.96 11.89 -12.77
C ASP A 14 -1.84 10.61 -12.73
N MET A 15 -2.51 10.33 -11.60
CA MET A 15 -3.50 9.26 -11.48
C MET A 15 -4.83 9.72 -12.10
N LYS A 16 -5.19 9.14 -13.26
CA LYS A 16 -6.52 9.36 -13.83
C LYS A 16 -7.50 8.34 -13.28
N LYS A 17 -8.63 8.84 -12.79
CA LYS A 17 -9.80 8.02 -12.50
C LYS A 17 -10.34 7.47 -13.81
N THR A 18 -10.49 6.16 -13.88
CA THR A 18 -11.10 5.49 -15.03
C THR A 18 -12.17 4.53 -14.53
N GLN A 19 -13.21 4.32 -15.34
CA GLN A 19 -14.17 3.29 -15.04
C GLN A 19 -13.46 1.93 -15.04
N ARG A 20 -13.69 1.16 -13.98
CA ARG A 20 -13.23 -0.21 -13.89
C ARG A 20 -13.79 -0.97 -15.09
N SER A 21 -12.95 -1.62 -15.90
CA SER A 21 -13.44 -2.60 -16.88
C SER A 21 -14.30 -3.62 -16.12
N GLU A 22 -15.41 -4.10 -16.70
CA GLU A 22 -16.30 -5.13 -16.12
C GLU A 22 -15.63 -6.50 -15.86
N LYS A 23 -14.29 -6.55 -15.81
CA LYS A 23 -13.55 -7.69 -15.28
C LYS A 23 -14.05 -8.01 -13.88
N LYS A 24 -14.48 -9.27 -13.75
CA LYS A 24 -14.82 -10.03 -12.55
C LYS A 24 -14.22 -9.37 -11.30
N LEU A 25 -15.09 -9.03 -10.33
CA LEU A 25 -14.68 -8.60 -9.00
C LEU A 25 -13.54 -9.51 -8.53
N VAL A 26 -12.37 -8.91 -8.44
CA VAL A 26 -11.19 -9.53 -7.87
C VAL A 26 -11.57 -9.92 -6.43
N GLY A 27 -11.35 -11.18 -6.04
CA GLY A 27 -11.84 -11.70 -4.76
C GLY A 27 -11.31 -10.88 -3.59
N SER A 28 -12.20 -10.25 -2.83
CA SER A 28 -11.85 -9.55 -1.59
C SER A 28 -11.43 -10.56 -0.51
N PRO A 29 -10.60 -10.14 0.47
CA PRO A 29 -10.31 -10.93 1.66
C PRO A 29 -11.59 -11.45 2.34
N ARG A 30 -11.57 -12.71 2.74
CA ARG A 30 -12.65 -13.40 3.49
C ARG A 30 -12.08 -14.57 4.30
N ALA A 31 -12.89 -15.19 5.16
CA ALA A 31 -12.43 -16.25 6.04
C ALA A 31 -11.72 -17.41 5.31
N GLU A 32 -12.23 -17.84 4.16
CA GLU A 32 -11.65 -18.95 3.39
C GLU A 32 -10.42 -18.52 2.56
N ASN A 33 -10.26 -17.22 2.34
CA ASN A 33 -9.12 -16.65 1.63
C ASN A 33 -8.74 -15.29 2.25
N PRO A 34 -7.97 -15.31 3.36
CA PRO A 34 -7.73 -14.13 4.20
C PRO A 34 -6.97 -13.00 3.51
N ILE A 35 -6.35 -13.23 2.36
CA ILE A 35 -5.65 -12.19 1.57
C ILE A 35 -6.41 -11.77 0.31
N GLY A 36 -7.48 -12.48 -0.04
CA GLY A 36 -8.27 -12.22 -1.24
C GLY A 36 -7.49 -12.55 -2.52
N ASN A 37 -6.97 -11.53 -3.20
CA ASN A 37 -6.34 -11.72 -4.50
C ASN A 37 -4.92 -11.14 -4.57
N PRO A 38 -3.96 -11.89 -5.12
CA PRO A 38 -4.08 -13.28 -5.61
C PRO A 38 -4.30 -14.28 -4.46
N GLU A 39 -4.73 -15.51 -4.76
CA GLU A 39 -4.91 -16.56 -3.75
C GLU A 39 -3.61 -16.79 -2.96
N LEU A 40 -3.75 -17.16 -1.68
CA LEU A 40 -2.63 -17.45 -0.77
C LEU A 40 -1.63 -18.43 -1.42
N PRO A 41 -0.30 -18.16 -1.39
CA PRO A 41 0.40 -17.12 -0.63
C PRO A 41 0.46 -15.74 -1.31
N GLY A 42 -0.23 -15.56 -2.42
CA GLY A 42 -0.11 -14.39 -3.28
C GLY A 42 1.15 -14.42 -4.13
N VAL A 43 1.52 -13.26 -4.70
CA VAL A 43 2.77 -13.09 -5.46
C VAL A 43 3.77 -12.34 -4.59
N THR A 44 4.78 -13.07 -4.10
CA THR A 44 5.75 -12.53 -3.14
C THR A 44 7.17 -12.65 -3.66
N SER A 45 8.07 -11.82 -3.12
CA SER A 45 9.51 -11.95 -3.34
C SER A 45 10.19 -12.96 -2.41
N SER A 46 9.45 -13.56 -1.46
CA SER A 46 9.99 -14.56 -0.53
C SER A 46 9.92 -15.99 -1.08
N GLY A 47 9.28 -16.22 -2.23
CA GLY A 47 9.04 -17.55 -2.77
C GLY A 47 7.93 -18.33 -2.05
N GLY A 48 7.22 -17.69 -1.12
CA GLY A 48 6.15 -18.29 -0.32
C GLY A 48 5.35 -17.23 0.45
N LYS A 49 4.81 -17.56 1.63
CA LYS A 49 4.20 -16.55 2.50
C LYS A 49 5.25 -15.51 2.89
N ASN A 50 4.85 -14.23 2.96
CA ASN A 50 5.63 -13.20 3.62
C ASN A 50 5.03 -12.92 5.01
N TRP A 51 5.64 -12.02 5.77
CA TRP A 51 5.19 -11.68 7.13
C TRP A 51 3.69 -11.32 7.21
N ALA A 52 3.13 -10.58 6.24
CA ALA A 52 1.72 -10.17 6.26
C ALA A 52 0.80 -11.39 6.10
N MET A 53 1.19 -12.34 5.25
CA MET A 53 0.46 -13.58 5.05
C MET A 53 0.54 -14.48 6.29
N TYR A 54 1.69 -14.54 6.96
CA TYR A 54 1.82 -15.25 8.25
C TYR A 54 0.94 -14.60 9.33
N MET A 55 0.94 -13.27 9.42
CA MET A 55 0.06 -12.53 10.34
C MET A 55 -1.42 -12.77 10.08
N ALA A 56 -1.83 -13.00 8.83
CA ALA A 56 -3.23 -13.23 8.47
C ALA A 56 -3.67 -14.70 8.59
N THR A 57 -2.74 -15.66 8.70
CA THR A 57 -3.06 -17.09 8.58
C THR A 57 -2.52 -18.00 9.66
N GLU A 58 -1.40 -17.66 10.31
CA GLU A 58 -0.74 -18.54 11.27
C GLU A 58 -0.53 -17.88 12.63
N PHE A 59 -0.23 -16.57 12.65
CA PHE A 59 0.07 -15.83 13.89
C PHE A 59 -1.11 -15.02 14.41
N ASN A 60 -2.26 -15.10 13.76
CA ASN A 60 -3.50 -14.48 14.23
C ASN A 60 -4.20 -15.34 15.29
N THR A 61 -4.73 -14.70 16.33
CA THR A 61 -5.57 -15.33 17.36
C THR A 61 -7.07 -15.22 17.06
N THR A 62 -7.44 -14.32 16.15
CA THR A 62 -8.82 -14.09 15.67
C THR A 62 -8.82 -14.01 14.15
N LEU A 63 -9.98 -13.99 13.49
CA LEU A 63 -10.02 -13.84 12.03
C LEU A 63 -9.36 -12.50 11.63
N THR A 64 -8.27 -12.58 10.89
CA THR A 64 -7.54 -11.42 10.37
C THR A 64 -7.63 -11.41 8.85
N LEU A 65 -8.17 -10.34 8.28
CA LEU A 65 -8.24 -10.14 6.83
C LEU A 65 -7.15 -9.15 6.39
N ALA A 66 -6.30 -9.54 5.45
CA ALA A 66 -5.22 -8.71 4.95
C ALA A 66 -5.59 -8.06 3.62
N TYR A 67 -5.80 -6.74 3.65
CA TYR A 67 -5.96 -5.91 2.46
C TYR A 67 -4.59 -5.38 2.02
N VAL A 68 -3.93 -6.10 1.10
CA VAL A 68 -2.52 -5.84 0.74
C VAL A 68 -2.42 -4.88 -0.45
N PHE A 69 -1.96 -3.65 -0.19
CA PHE A 69 -1.69 -2.62 -1.22
C PHE A 69 -0.24 -2.60 -1.68
N ALA A 70 0.63 -3.38 -1.02
CA ALA A 70 2.06 -3.38 -1.26
C ALA A 70 2.42 -3.66 -2.72
N ARG A 71 3.43 -2.92 -3.19
CA ARG A 71 4.08 -3.13 -4.49
C ARG A 71 5.59 -3.16 -4.29
N SER A 72 6.23 -4.20 -4.81
CA SER A 72 7.68 -4.37 -4.73
C SER A 72 8.42 -3.20 -5.39
N ALA A 73 9.62 -2.90 -4.89
CA ALA A 73 10.49 -1.84 -5.38
C ALA A 73 9.91 -0.41 -5.30
N SER A 74 8.87 -0.20 -4.50
CA SER A 74 8.24 1.10 -4.32
C SER A 74 9.09 2.03 -3.46
N VAL A 75 9.21 3.28 -3.93
CA VAL A 75 9.70 4.41 -3.12
C VAL A 75 8.53 5.10 -2.42
N VAL A 76 8.80 5.97 -1.44
CA VAL A 76 7.74 6.72 -0.75
C VAL A 76 6.97 7.62 -1.72
N ASP A 77 7.68 8.51 -2.40
CA ASP A 77 7.10 9.43 -3.37
C ASP A 77 8.13 9.74 -4.46
N ALA A 78 7.68 9.74 -5.72
CA ALA A 78 8.54 9.97 -6.87
C ALA A 78 9.03 11.44 -6.94
N GLU A 79 8.31 12.37 -6.30
CA GLU A 79 8.70 13.77 -6.20
C GLU A 79 9.87 13.97 -5.22
N VAL A 80 9.99 13.10 -4.21
CA VAL A 80 11.06 13.15 -3.22
C VAL A 80 12.26 12.30 -3.66
N ILE A 81 11.98 11.04 -4.03
CA ILE A 81 12.97 10.08 -4.49
C ILE A 81 12.57 9.58 -5.87
N PRO A 82 13.20 10.06 -6.95
CA PRO A 82 12.92 9.57 -8.30
C PRO A 82 13.22 8.06 -8.38
N PRO A 83 12.23 7.20 -8.69
CA PRO A 83 12.43 5.77 -8.73
C PRO A 83 13.38 5.36 -9.85
N ARG A 84 14.08 4.22 -9.68
CA ARG A 84 15.00 3.68 -10.72
C ARG A 84 14.30 3.36 -12.04
N ARG A 85 12.99 3.08 -12.00
CA ARG A 85 12.15 2.90 -13.18
C ARG A 85 11.04 3.92 -13.14
N LEU A 86 10.77 4.57 -14.27
CA LEU A 86 9.70 5.56 -14.45
C LEU A 86 8.30 4.98 -14.20
N MET A 87 8.17 3.67 -13.94
CA MET A 87 6.90 2.97 -13.78
C MET A 87 6.53 2.49 -12.37
N THR A 88 7.23 2.92 -11.33
CA THR A 88 7.00 2.40 -9.97
C THR A 88 5.75 3.00 -9.31
N PHE A 89 4.92 2.14 -8.69
CA PHE A 89 3.70 2.49 -7.96
C PHE A 89 4.04 2.82 -6.49
N THR A 90 4.37 4.07 -6.21
CA THR A 90 4.92 4.54 -4.91
C THR A 90 3.97 4.36 -3.72
N PHE A 91 4.46 4.59 -2.50
CA PHE A 91 3.61 4.62 -1.29
C PHE A 91 2.46 5.62 -1.44
N ALA A 92 2.73 6.83 -1.95
CA ALA A 92 1.69 7.81 -2.21
C ALA A 92 0.55 7.23 -3.09
N HIS A 93 0.89 6.54 -4.19
CA HIS A 93 -0.10 5.91 -5.05
C HIS A 93 -0.86 4.78 -4.35
N GLN A 94 -0.22 4.06 -3.43
CA GLN A 94 -0.87 3.02 -2.61
C GLN A 94 -1.88 3.62 -1.62
N ILE A 95 -1.58 4.78 -1.03
CA ILE A 95 -2.55 5.53 -0.21
C ILE A 95 -3.75 5.99 -1.05
N ALA A 96 -3.54 6.58 -2.22
CA ALA A 96 -4.66 6.94 -3.10
C ALA A 96 -5.49 5.72 -3.53
N HIS A 97 -4.82 4.60 -3.87
CA HIS A 97 -5.52 3.36 -4.22
C HIS A 97 -6.39 2.88 -3.06
N PHE A 98 -5.83 2.81 -1.84
CA PHE A 98 -6.59 2.45 -0.65
C PHE A 98 -7.83 3.34 -0.48
N ASN A 99 -7.66 4.65 -0.58
CA ASN A 99 -8.75 5.60 -0.36
C ASN A 99 -9.91 5.38 -1.33
N ASP A 100 -9.59 5.14 -2.61
CA ASP A 100 -10.61 4.89 -3.63
C ASP A 100 -11.29 3.54 -3.53
N THR A 101 -10.58 2.51 -3.06
CA THR A 101 -11.14 1.15 -3.04
C THR A 101 -11.90 0.86 -1.76
N ILE A 102 -11.27 1.05 -0.61
CA ILE A 102 -11.84 0.68 0.69
C ILE A 102 -11.84 1.82 1.70
N GLY A 103 -11.26 2.98 1.38
CA GLY A 103 -11.24 4.16 2.25
C GLY A 103 -12.63 4.64 2.69
N HIS A 104 -13.66 4.35 1.89
CA HIS A 104 -15.06 4.64 2.18
C HIS A 104 -15.79 3.53 2.96
N ARG A 105 -15.06 2.53 3.47
CA ARG A 105 -15.56 1.43 4.32
C ARG A 105 -16.74 0.67 3.70
N PRO A 106 -16.60 0.10 2.50
CA PRO A 106 -17.67 -0.70 1.89
C PRO A 106 -17.93 -1.97 2.72
N ASP A 107 -19.09 -2.60 2.55
CA ASP A 107 -19.51 -3.77 3.35
C ASP A 107 -18.47 -4.92 3.37
N HIS A 108 -17.75 -5.12 2.27
CA HIS A 108 -16.71 -6.15 2.15
C HIS A 108 -15.36 -5.75 2.80
N ALA A 109 -15.26 -4.55 3.37
CA ALA A 109 -14.11 -3.98 4.05
C ALA A 109 -14.56 -2.94 5.09
N ALA A 110 -15.45 -3.34 6.00
CA ALA A 110 -16.04 -2.49 7.04
C ALA A 110 -15.08 -2.22 8.21
N TRP A 111 -13.91 -1.63 7.90
CA TRP A 111 -12.92 -1.30 8.91
C TRP A 111 -13.33 -0.09 9.75
N THR A 112 -12.82 -0.05 10.97
CA THR A 112 -12.89 1.02 11.96
C THR A 112 -11.51 1.24 12.56
N GLY A 113 -11.29 2.34 13.27
CA GLY A 113 -10.04 2.54 14.03
C GLY A 113 -9.78 1.45 15.08
N GLU A 114 -10.83 0.76 15.53
CA GLU A 114 -10.73 -0.28 16.55
C GLU A 114 -10.40 -1.66 15.97
N ASN A 115 -10.91 -2.00 14.78
CA ASN A 115 -10.79 -3.34 14.20
C ASN A 115 -9.72 -3.46 13.10
N ALA A 116 -9.03 -2.36 12.76
CA ALA A 116 -8.00 -2.36 11.74
C ALA A 116 -6.67 -1.81 12.29
N VAL A 117 -5.57 -2.42 11.82
CA VAL A 117 -4.21 -1.93 12.01
C VAL A 117 -3.62 -1.64 10.63
N VAL A 118 -3.08 -0.44 10.46
CA VAL A 118 -2.35 -0.06 9.25
C VAL A 118 -0.88 -0.38 9.45
N THR A 119 -0.33 -1.25 8.62
CA THR A 119 1.12 -1.53 8.61
C THR A 119 1.79 -0.88 7.42
N ILE A 120 2.84 -0.10 7.70
CA ILE A 120 3.66 0.60 6.71
C ILE A 120 5.07 0.07 6.81
N TRP A 121 5.58 -0.53 5.72
CA TRP A 121 6.96 -0.98 5.61
C TRP A 121 7.60 -0.40 4.35
N PHE A 122 8.34 0.69 4.53
CA PHE A 122 8.89 1.50 3.45
C PHE A 122 10.25 2.09 3.81
N GLY A 123 10.98 2.59 2.80
CA GLY A 123 12.23 3.34 2.99
C GLY A 123 13.50 2.62 2.52
N ILE A 124 13.52 1.28 2.43
CA ILE A 124 14.72 0.56 1.95
C ILE A 124 15.09 0.90 0.50
N ASN A 125 14.08 1.08 -0.37
CA ASN A 125 14.31 1.45 -1.77
C ASN A 125 14.80 2.91 -1.87
N ASP A 126 14.23 3.79 -1.05
CA ASP A 126 14.62 5.20 -0.95
C ASP A 126 16.09 5.33 -0.54
N LEU A 127 16.48 4.60 0.52
CA LEU A 127 17.85 4.54 0.99
C LEU A 127 18.81 3.98 -0.07
N SER A 128 18.43 2.88 -0.75
CA SER A 128 19.24 2.29 -1.81
C SER A 128 19.45 3.22 -3.01
N ILE A 129 18.51 4.13 -3.28
CA ILE A 129 18.65 5.14 -4.33
C ILE A 129 19.51 6.30 -3.85
N ALA A 130 19.30 6.76 -2.62
CA ALA A 130 20.06 7.86 -2.04
C ALA A 130 21.55 7.51 -1.89
N LEU A 131 21.88 6.33 -1.37
CA LEU A 131 23.27 5.88 -1.22
C LEU A 131 23.98 5.64 -2.57
N GLY A 132 23.22 5.27 -3.61
CA GLY A 132 23.77 5.03 -4.95
C GLY A 132 24.12 6.30 -5.74
N LYS A 133 23.88 7.49 -5.19
CA LYS A 133 24.10 8.78 -5.86
C LYS A 133 24.70 9.79 -4.87
N GLN A 134 25.87 10.35 -5.18
CA GLN A 134 26.48 11.38 -4.33
C GLN A 134 25.57 12.61 -4.19
N GLY A 135 25.59 13.24 -3.01
CA GLY A 135 24.88 14.49 -2.72
C GLY A 135 23.38 14.35 -2.42
N GLN A 136 22.94 13.19 -1.89
CA GLN A 136 21.53 12.93 -1.58
C GLN A 136 21.23 12.77 -0.08
N ASP A 137 22.06 13.32 0.80
CA ASP A 137 21.96 13.07 2.24
C ASP A 137 20.66 13.62 2.87
N GLU A 138 20.05 14.65 2.27
CA GLU A 138 18.78 15.22 2.75
C GLU A 138 17.53 14.44 2.30
N LYS A 139 17.66 13.64 1.25
CA LYS A 139 16.55 12.94 0.61
C LYS A 139 15.92 11.85 1.48
N PRO A 140 16.69 11.02 2.23
CA PRO A 140 16.11 10.11 3.22
C PRO A 140 15.26 10.83 4.25
N ARG A 141 15.70 12.00 4.75
CA ARG A 141 14.94 12.80 5.72
C ARG A 141 13.64 13.33 5.11
N ALA A 142 13.70 13.84 3.88
CA ALA A 142 12.51 14.28 3.14
C ALA A 142 11.54 13.12 2.89
N SER A 143 12.06 11.92 2.58
CA SER A 143 11.25 10.72 2.36
C SER A 143 10.52 10.29 3.64
N ILE A 144 11.20 10.27 4.78
CA ILE A 144 10.57 9.99 6.09
C ILE A 144 9.47 11.00 6.40
N ARG A 145 9.74 12.31 6.23
CA ARG A 145 8.71 13.34 6.43
C ARG A 145 7.50 13.11 5.54
N ARG A 146 7.73 12.84 4.26
CA ARG A 146 6.68 12.59 3.28
C ARG A 146 5.86 11.35 3.63
N MET A 147 6.49 10.30 4.17
CA MET A 147 5.78 9.11 4.64
C MET A 147 4.81 9.44 5.77
N PHE A 148 5.20 10.27 6.74
CA PHE A 148 4.30 10.71 7.81
C PHE A 148 3.17 11.61 7.29
N GLU A 149 3.46 12.56 6.40
CA GLU A 149 2.42 13.39 5.75
C GLU A 149 1.37 12.53 5.02
N LEU A 150 1.80 11.50 4.29
CA LEU A 150 0.90 10.58 3.60
C LEU A 150 0.12 9.68 4.58
N THR A 151 0.71 9.37 5.73
CA THR A 151 0.04 8.58 6.78
C THR A 151 -1.03 9.39 7.50
N GLU A 152 -0.86 10.71 7.63
CA GLU A 152 -1.87 11.61 8.20
C GLU A 152 -3.21 11.48 7.48
N ILE A 153 -3.20 11.27 6.16
CA ILE A 153 -4.42 11.03 5.37
C ILE A 153 -5.20 9.82 5.92
N LEU A 154 -4.52 8.74 6.32
CA LEU A 154 -5.15 7.56 6.90
C LEU A 154 -5.69 7.82 8.31
N TYR A 155 -5.00 8.66 9.08
CA TYR A 155 -5.45 9.08 10.40
C TYR A 155 -6.73 9.92 10.31
N GLU A 156 -6.75 10.93 9.43
CA GLU A 156 -7.89 11.83 9.22
C GLU A 156 -9.15 11.09 8.78
N ILE A 157 -9.03 10.02 7.99
CA ILE A 157 -10.17 9.18 7.59
C ILE A 157 -10.57 8.12 8.64
N GLY A 158 -9.91 8.08 9.79
CA GLY A 158 -10.34 7.35 10.97
C GLY A 158 -9.55 6.08 11.33
N HIS A 159 -8.37 5.84 10.75
CA HIS A 159 -7.45 4.85 11.31
C HIS A 159 -6.77 5.40 12.57
N SER A 160 -6.65 4.58 13.61
CA SER A 160 -6.01 4.98 14.88
C SER A 160 -4.91 4.05 15.36
N LYS A 161 -4.65 2.95 14.64
CA LYS A 161 -3.61 1.96 14.97
C LYS A 161 -2.65 1.81 13.79
N PHE A 162 -1.39 2.17 14.03
CA PHE A 162 -0.33 2.15 13.03
C PHE A 162 0.87 1.35 13.52
N TYR A 163 1.49 0.60 12.61
CA TYR A 163 2.76 -0.06 12.82
C TYR A 163 3.72 0.30 11.68
N PHE A 164 4.92 0.78 12.04
CA PHE A 164 5.96 1.17 11.09
C PHE A 164 7.16 0.22 11.20
N HIS A 165 7.72 -0.17 10.05
CA HIS A 165 8.98 -0.89 9.92
C HIS A 165 9.85 -0.23 8.84
#